data_AF-A0A3Q3XNR6-F1
#
_entry.id   AF-A0A3Q3XNR6-F1
#
_cell.length_a   1.000
_cell.length_b   1.000
_cell.length_c   1.000
_cell.angle_alpha   90.00
_cell.angle_beta   90.00
_cell.angle_gamma   90.00
#
_symmetry.space_group_name_H-M   'P 1'
#
loop_
_entity.id
_entity.type
_entity.pdbx_description
1 polymer ?
#
loop_
_entity_poly.entity_id
_entity_poly.type
_entity_poly.pdbx_seq_one_letter_code
_entity_poly.pdbx_strand_id
1 'polypeptide(L)'
;MLDFAIFAVTFVVILVGAVLYLYPVSRYKCGVSYLDGNLQDIVNRGSLHEFLVGLHQDFGPVASFWFGGRPVVSLGSVQQLRQHVNPNHSTDSFETMLKSLLGYHSGMGGGPTETIVRKKVYQSAIDNTLKNNFPLVLKLVAELVGKWKSFPEAQHTPLCAHQLVLAIKTVTQLALGERFGDDDAIISFRKNHDVIWSEIGKGYMDGSLEKSSSRRGHYEKALSQMESMLLSAAKERKAQRKQVAFVDALIQSSLTERQIMEDCMVFTLAGCAITANLCIWALHFLSTSEEVQDRLYQELDEVLGSDPISLDKIPQLRYCQQVLNETVRAAKLTPVAARLQEVEGKVEQHVIPKETLVIYALGVILQDSDTWSAPYRFDPDRFEEDSVRKSFCLLGFSGSQTCPELRFAYTVATVLLSTLVRQLKLHQLKGPVMEVRSELVSTPKDETWITFSRRS
;
A
#
# COMPACT_ATOMS: atom_id res chain seq x y z
N MET A 1 -47.13 -10.10 44.29
CA MET A 1 -46.96 -9.62 42.89
C MET A 1 -46.30 -8.25 42.85
N LEU A 2 -46.72 -7.29 43.69
CA LEU A 2 -46.12 -5.96 43.76
C LEU A 2 -44.64 -5.98 44.21
N ASP A 3 -44.30 -6.78 45.22
CA ASP A 3 -42.92 -6.85 45.76
C ASP A 3 -41.91 -7.41 44.74
N PHE A 4 -42.36 -8.33 43.89
CA PHE A 4 -41.53 -8.89 42.81
C PHE A 4 -41.30 -7.87 41.69
N ALA A 5 -42.30 -7.04 41.39
CA ALA A 5 -42.17 -5.95 40.43
C ALA A 5 -41.22 -4.86 40.94
N ILE A 6 -41.31 -4.50 42.23
CA ILE A 6 -40.39 -3.53 42.86
C ILE A 6 -38.96 -4.05 42.83
N PHE A 7 -38.74 -5.32 43.18
CA PHE A 7 -37.41 -5.94 43.11
C PHE A 7 -36.85 -5.95 41.68
N ALA A 8 -37.65 -6.36 40.69
CA ALA A 8 -37.22 -6.42 39.30
C ALA A 8 -36.85 -5.02 38.76
N VAL A 9 -37.66 -4.00 39.03
CA VAL A 9 -37.36 -2.62 38.61
C VAL A 9 -36.11 -2.09 39.30
N THR A 10 -35.96 -2.33 40.60
CA THR A 10 -34.78 -1.87 41.36
C THR A 10 -33.51 -2.56 40.87
N PHE A 11 -33.58 -3.86 40.59
CA PHE A 11 -32.46 -4.64 40.04
C PHE A 11 -32.04 -4.13 38.66
N VAL A 12 -33.00 -3.85 37.76
CA VAL A 12 -32.70 -3.28 36.43
C VAL A 12 -32.09 -1.89 36.54
N VAL A 13 -32.60 -1.03 37.42
CA VAL A 13 -32.06 0.32 37.62
C VAL A 13 -30.64 0.27 38.19
N ILE A 14 -30.38 -0.61 39.16
CA ILE A 14 -29.02 -0.82 39.70
C ILE A 14 -28.10 -1.36 38.62
N LEU A 15 -28.56 -2.30 37.79
CA LEU A 15 -27.77 -2.89 36.72
C LEU A 15 -27.45 -1.87 35.62
N VAL A 16 -28.41 -1.04 35.23
CA VAL A 16 -28.19 0.09 34.31
C VAL A 16 -27.24 1.12 34.93
N GLY A 17 -27.40 1.45 36.21
CA GLY A 17 -26.51 2.34 36.93
C GLY A 17 -25.08 1.80 37.02
N ALA A 18 -24.92 0.51 37.30
CA ALA A 18 -23.64 -0.18 37.33
C ALA A 18 -23.00 -0.26 35.95
N VAL A 19 -23.77 -0.53 34.89
CA VAL A 19 -23.28 -0.50 33.50
C VAL A 19 -22.83 0.91 33.13
N LEU A 20 -23.60 1.96 33.42
CA LEU A 20 -23.22 3.34 33.13
C LEU A 20 -22.03 3.84 33.97
N TYR A 21 -21.86 3.33 35.19
CA TYR A 21 -20.76 3.67 36.09
C TYR A 21 -19.46 2.93 35.73
N LEU A 22 -19.56 1.63 35.41
CA LEU A 22 -18.41 0.79 35.04
C LEU A 22 -18.01 0.96 33.58
N TYR A 23 -18.94 1.31 32.69
CA TYR A 23 -18.71 1.73 31.32
C TYR A 23 -19.07 3.21 31.16
N PRO A 24 -18.15 4.14 31.46
CA PRO A 24 -18.34 5.53 31.10
C PRO A 24 -18.41 5.60 29.56
N VAL A 25 -19.62 5.70 29.02
CA VAL A 25 -19.83 6.09 27.63
C VAL A 25 -19.07 7.39 27.43
N SER A 26 -18.11 7.41 26.50
CA SER A 26 -17.40 8.63 26.14
C SER A 26 -18.42 9.74 25.91
N ARG A 27 -18.39 10.78 26.76
CA ARG A 27 -19.28 11.95 26.63
C ARG A 27 -18.91 12.83 25.42
N TYR A 28 -17.81 12.51 24.73
CA TYR A 28 -17.35 13.21 23.56
C TYR A 28 -17.92 12.52 22.32
N LYS A 29 -18.67 13.28 21.50
CA LYS A 29 -19.00 12.84 20.14
C LYS A 29 -17.69 12.78 19.37
N CYS A 30 -17.13 11.58 19.26
CA CYS A 30 -15.92 11.33 18.47
C CYS A 30 -16.27 10.67 17.15
N GLY A 31 -17.51 10.72 16.66
CA GLY A 31 -17.85 9.89 15.51
C GLY A 31 -19.29 9.96 15.06
N VAL A 32 -19.54 9.19 14.00
CA VAL A 32 -20.87 9.02 13.39
C VAL A 32 -21.35 7.60 13.69
N SER A 33 -22.60 7.47 14.14
CA SER A 33 -23.20 6.18 14.49
C SER A 33 -24.60 6.07 13.88
N TYR A 34 -24.80 5.09 13.00
CA TYR A 34 -26.09 4.76 12.39
C TYR A 34 -26.41 3.28 12.60
N LEU A 35 -27.70 2.94 12.65
CA LEU A 35 -28.16 1.55 12.79
C LEU A 35 -27.63 0.64 11.66
N ASP A 36 -27.41 1.20 10.46
CA ASP A 36 -26.99 0.47 9.26
C ASP A 36 -25.50 0.64 8.91
N GLY A 37 -24.73 1.32 9.78
CA GLY A 37 -23.31 1.65 9.57
C GLY A 37 -23.05 2.82 8.61
N ASN A 38 -21.78 3.12 8.33
CA ASN A 38 -21.33 4.26 7.51
C ASN A 38 -20.90 3.90 6.08
N LEU A 39 -21.18 2.67 5.60
CA LEU A 39 -20.76 2.24 4.26
C LEU A 39 -21.33 3.15 3.15
N GLN A 40 -22.58 3.59 3.28
CA GLN A 40 -23.19 4.49 2.30
C GLN A 40 -22.54 5.88 2.32
N ASP A 41 -22.11 6.37 3.49
CA ASP A 41 -21.39 7.65 3.58
C ASP A 41 -20.03 7.57 2.89
N ILE A 42 -19.33 6.43 3.05
CA ILE A 42 -18.07 6.15 2.36
C ILE A 42 -18.28 6.15 0.83
N VAL A 43 -19.32 5.48 0.35
CA VAL A 43 -19.69 5.48 -1.08
C VAL A 43 -19.98 6.90 -1.57
N ASN A 44 -20.78 7.67 -0.82
CA ASN A 44 -21.19 9.03 -1.20
C ASN A 44 -20.00 10.01 -1.23
N ARG A 45 -18.99 9.80 -0.39
CA ARG A 45 -17.73 10.57 -0.39
C ARG A 45 -16.77 10.11 -1.50
N GLY A 46 -17.03 8.98 -2.14
CA GLY A 46 -16.26 8.43 -3.26
C GLY A 46 -15.16 7.44 -2.87
N SER A 47 -14.66 7.47 -1.63
CA SER A 47 -13.72 6.48 -1.10
C SER A 47 -13.65 6.52 0.44
N LEU A 48 -13.05 5.49 1.05
CA LEU A 48 -12.77 5.51 2.49
C LEU A 48 -11.82 6.65 2.85
N HIS A 49 -10.83 6.97 2.02
CA HIS A 49 -9.91 8.08 2.29
C HIS A 49 -10.66 9.42 2.36
N GLU A 50 -11.52 9.72 1.38
CA GLU A 50 -12.29 10.97 1.35
C GLU A 50 -13.28 11.06 2.52
N PHE A 51 -13.86 9.93 2.92
CA PHE A 51 -14.66 9.85 4.14
C PHE A 51 -13.84 10.17 5.39
N LEU A 52 -12.63 9.60 5.53
CA LEU A 52 -11.75 9.85 6.67
C LEU A 52 -11.26 11.30 6.72
N VAL A 53 -11.02 11.95 5.57
CA VAL A 53 -10.69 13.38 5.50
C VAL A 53 -11.81 14.20 6.13
N GLY A 54 -13.07 13.99 5.72
CA GLY A 54 -14.21 14.69 6.31
C GLY A 54 -14.40 14.35 7.79
N LEU A 55 -14.27 13.06 8.17
CA LEU A 55 -14.42 12.61 9.54
C LEU A 55 -13.41 13.31 10.48
N HIS A 56 -12.14 13.41 10.08
CA HIS A 56 -11.12 14.07 10.90
C HIS A 56 -11.22 15.59 10.89
N GLN A 57 -11.80 16.20 9.85
CA GLN A 57 -12.15 17.62 9.85
C GLN A 57 -13.26 17.92 10.88
N ASP A 58 -14.27 17.05 10.98
CA ASP A 58 -15.45 17.26 11.83
C ASP A 58 -15.20 16.89 13.30
N PHE A 59 -14.42 15.84 13.57
CA PHE A 59 -14.29 15.24 14.90
C PHE A 59 -12.87 15.31 15.49
N GLY A 60 -11.90 15.82 14.74
CA GLY A 60 -10.51 15.96 15.19
C GLY A 60 -9.69 14.67 15.06
N PRO A 61 -8.56 14.55 15.76
CA PRO A 61 -7.53 13.55 15.47
C PRO A 61 -7.86 12.11 15.91
N VAL A 62 -8.83 11.93 16.81
CA VAL A 62 -9.37 10.62 17.20
C VAL A 62 -10.85 10.60 16.84
N ALA A 63 -11.21 9.74 15.90
CA ALA A 63 -12.59 9.58 15.48
C ALA A 63 -13.03 8.11 15.54
N SER A 64 -14.33 7.85 15.50
CA SER A 64 -14.92 6.52 15.40
C SER A 64 -16.09 6.52 14.42
N PHE A 65 -16.31 5.37 13.81
CA PHE A 65 -17.42 5.15 12.89
C PHE A 65 -17.71 3.66 12.78
N TRP A 66 -18.77 3.30 12.08
CA TRP A 66 -19.17 1.91 11.85
C TRP A 66 -18.83 1.49 10.42
N PHE A 67 -17.91 0.55 10.26
CA PHE A 67 -17.61 -0.05 8.96
C PHE A 67 -18.43 -1.33 8.80
N GLY A 68 -19.58 -1.21 8.13
CA GLY A 68 -20.63 -2.23 8.19
C GLY A 68 -21.13 -2.38 9.63
N GLY A 69 -21.19 -3.61 10.13
CA GLY A 69 -21.59 -3.90 11.51
C GLY A 69 -20.46 -3.86 12.56
N ARG A 70 -19.26 -3.39 12.20
CA ARG A 70 -18.09 -3.39 13.10
C ARG A 70 -17.73 -1.97 13.55
N PRO A 71 -17.53 -1.72 14.85
CA PRO A 71 -17.03 -0.44 15.33
C PRO A 71 -15.55 -0.29 14.93
N VAL A 72 -15.21 0.91 14.46
CA VAL A 72 -13.86 1.28 14.03
C VAL A 72 -13.44 2.55 14.74
N VAL A 73 -12.19 2.59 15.20
CA VAL A 73 -11.52 3.81 15.67
C VAL A 73 -10.55 4.25 14.59
N SER A 74 -10.55 5.54 14.24
CA SER A 74 -9.59 6.13 13.31
C SER A 74 -8.68 7.15 13.97
N LEU A 75 -7.39 7.07 13.67
CA LEU A 75 -6.36 8.00 14.15
C LEU A 75 -5.83 8.82 12.97
N GLY A 76 -5.95 10.14 13.09
CA GLY A 76 -5.69 11.10 12.02
C GLY A 76 -4.48 12.01 12.22
N SER A 77 -3.66 11.79 13.26
CA SER A 77 -2.41 12.53 13.46
C SER A 77 -1.26 11.65 13.94
N VAL A 78 -0.02 12.13 13.71
CA VAL A 78 1.21 11.48 14.20
C VAL A 78 1.23 11.35 15.72
N GLN A 79 0.70 12.34 16.44
CA GLN A 79 0.75 12.36 17.91
C GLN A 79 -0.05 11.22 18.52
N GLN A 80 -1.30 11.01 18.07
CA GLN A 80 -2.15 9.94 18.58
C GLN A 80 -1.66 8.57 18.11
N LEU A 81 -1.09 8.47 16.91
CA LEU A 81 -0.46 7.24 16.45
C LEU A 81 0.75 6.84 17.31
N ARG A 82 1.54 7.80 17.83
CA ARG A 82 2.62 7.52 18.81
C ARG A 82 2.11 7.03 20.15
N GLN A 83 0.95 7.53 20.59
CA GLN A 83 0.34 7.12 21.85
C GLN A 83 -0.32 5.74 21.76
N HIS A 84 -0.71 5.33 20.55
CA HIS A 84 -1.39 4.07 20.32
C HIS A 84 -0.47 2.86 20.58
N VAL A 85 -0.62 2.27 21.75
CA VAL A 85 0.06 1.03 22.14
C VAL A 85 -0.77 -0.17 21.69
N ASN A 86 -0.21 -0.97 20.78
CA ASN A 86 -0.72 -2.29 20.45
C ASN A 86 0.45 -3.28 20.62
N PRO A 87 0.49 -4.07 21.70
CA PRO A 87 1.67 -4.81 22.15
C PRO A 87 2.18 -5.87 21.16
N ASN A 88 1.41 -6.21 20.12
CA ASN A 88 1.92 -6.96 18.97
C ASN A 88 2.03 -6.05 17.74
N HIS A 89 3.24 -5.52 17.52
CA HIS A 89 3.62 -4.86 16.27
C HIS A 89 4.02 -5.85 15.15
N SER A 90 3.78 -7.15 15.35
CA SER A 90 4.32 -8.21 14.49
C SER A 90 3.63 -8.29 13.13
N THR A 91 2.35 -7.94 13.02
CA THR A 91 1.58 -8.00 11.77
C THR A 91 1.72 -6.72 10.94
N ASP A 92 1.96 -6.87 9.63
CA ASP A 92 1.89 -5.77 8.70
C ASP A 92 0.42 -5.36 8.48
N SER A 93 0.11 -4.09 8.69
CA SER A 93 -1.25 -3.57 8.65
C SER A 93 -1.87 -3.58 7.26
N PHE A 94 -1.03 -3.43 6.23
CA PHE A 94 -1.48 -3.47 4.84
C PHE A 94 -1.72 -4.93 4.41
N GLU A 95 -0.77 -5.82 4.72
CA GLU A 95 -0.90 -7.26 4.46
C GLU A 95 -2.15 -7.85 5.13
N THR A 96 -2.38 -7.52 6.40
CA THR A 96 -3.54 -8.03 7.16
C THR A 96 -4.85 -7.61 6.51
N MET A 97 -4.95 -6.35 6.10
CA MET A 97 -6.11 -5.83 5.37
C MET A 97 -6.29 -6.56 4.05
N LEU A 98 -5.22 -6.70 3.26
CA LEU A 98 -5.28 -7.35 1.96
C LEU A 98 -5.68 -8.84 2.07
N LYS A 99 -5.09 -9.59 3.01
CA LYS A 99 -5.45 -10.99 3.26
C LYS A 99 -6.93 -11.13 3.63
N SER A 100 -7.44 -10.24 4.48
CA SER A 100 -8.87 -10.24 4.82
C SER A 100 -9.76 -9.98 3.59
N LEU A 101 -9.36 -9.09 2.69
CA LEU A 101 -10.11 -8.76 1.46
C LEU A 101 -10.07 -9.89 0.43
N LEU A 102 -8.99 -10.68 0.42
CA LEU A 102 -8.85 -11.89 -0.39
C LEU A 102 -9.58 -13.10 0.21
N GLY A 103 -10.19 -12.98 1.39
CA GLY A 103 -10.83 -14.10 2.09
C GLY A 103 -9.84 -15.07 2.74
N TYR A 104 -8.57 -14.67 2.86
CA TYR A 104 -7.53 -15.45 3.53
C TYR A 104 -7.60 -15.23 5.03
N HIS A 105 -7.49 -16.32 5.79
CA HIS A 105 -7.46 -16.21 7.24
C HIS A 105 -6.09 -15.71 7.65
N SER A 106 -6.03 -14.52 8.23
CA SER A 106 -4.82 -13.96 8.83
C SER A 106 -4.43 -14.80 10.05
N GLY A 107 -3.66 -15.87 9.82
CA GLY A 107 -2.68 -16.41 10.78
C GLY A 107 -3.16 -16.79 12.19
N MET A 108 -4.45 -17.02 12.47
CA MET A 108 -4.90 -17.48 13.79
C MET A 108 -4.54 -18.95 14.11
N GLY A 109 -3.79 -19.62 13.24
CA GLY A 109 -3.35 -21.01 13.46
C GLY A 109 -2.03 -21.14 14.24
N GLY A 110 -1.25 -20.06 14.38
CA GLY A 110 0.12 -20.09 14.92
C GLY A 110 0.33 -19.12 16.08
N GLY A 111 1.19 -19.49 17.02
CA GLY A 111 1.54 -18.60 18.15
C GLY A 111 2.29 -17.33 17.69
N PRO A 112 2.47 -16.32 18.57
CA PRO A 112 3.17 -15.06 18.24
C PRO A 112 4.56 -15.27 17.62
N THR A 113 5.30 -16.29 18.08
CA THR A 113 6.62 -16.67 17.56
C THR A 113 6.57 -17.12 16.09
N GLU A 114 5.56 -17.91 15.70
CA GLU A 114 5.40 -18.40 14.33
C GLU A 114 5.11 -17.25 13.36
N THR A 115 4.29 -16.30 13.79
CA THR A 115 3.97 -15.07 13.02
C THR A 115 5.24 -14.25 12.75
N ILE A 116 6.08 -14.05 13.78
CA ILE A 116 7.35 -13.32 13.63
C ILE A 116 8.31 -14.04 12.68
N VAL A 117 8.40 -15.37 12.78
CA VAL A 117 9.24 -16.19 11.89
C VAL A 117 8.74 -16.10 10.45
N ARG A 118 7.44 -16.26 10.20
CA ARG A 118 6.84 -16.15 8.85
C ARG A 118 7.11 -14.79 8.22
N LYS A 119 6.94 -13.70 8.98
CA LYS A 119 7.26 -12.35 8.51
C LYS A 119 8.73 -12.21 8.10
N LYS A 120 9.67 -12.72 8.91
CA LYS A 120 11.10 -12.69 8.57
C LYS A 120 11.43 -13.50 7.33
N VAL A 121 10.82 -14.68 7.18
CA VAL A 121 10.96 -15.52 5.98
C VAL A 121 10.48 -14.77 4.75
N TYR A 122 9.27 -14.20 4.81
CA TYR A 122 8.67 -13.41 3.75
C TYR A 122 9.55 -12.22 3.34
N GLN A 123 9.96 -11.42 4.33
CA GLN A 123 10.80 -10.24 4.12
C GLN A 123 12.16 -10.61 3.51
N SER A 124 12.81 -11.65 4.03
CA SER A 124 14.09 -12.16 3.52
C SER A 124 13.94 -12.72 2.10
N ALA A 125 12.83 -13.39 1.79
CA ALA A 125 12.57 -13.90 0.46
C ALA A 125 12.46 -12.76 -0.58
N ILE A 126 11.79 -11.65 -0.25
CA ILE A 126 11.71 -10.46 -1.12
C ILE A 126 13.10 -9.82 -1.29
N ASP A 127 13.84 -9.63 -0.20
CA ASP A 127 15.17 -9.01 -0.25
C ASP A 127 16.16 -9.84 -1.07
N ASN A 128 16.17 -11.16 -0.85
CA ASN A 128 17.07 -12.07 -1.56
C ASN A 128 16.70 -12.19 -3.03
N THR A 129 15.40 -12.25 -3.38
CA THR A 129 15.03 -12.34 -4.80
C THR A 129 15.39 -11.07 -5.55
N LEU A 130 15.18 -9.89 -4.94
CA LEU A 130 15.59 -8.62 -5.53
C LEU A 130 17.10 -8.57 -5.74
N LYS A 131 17.87 -8.97 -4.72
CA LYS A 131 19.34 -9.00 -4.80
C LYS A 131 19.84 -9.95 -5.90
N ASN A 132 19.30 -11.17 -5.95
CA ASN A 132 19.74 -12.21 -6.87
C ASN A 132 19.33 -11.95 -8.33
N ASN A 133 18.26 -11.18 -8.54
CA ASN A 133 17.71 -10.89 -9.87
C ASN A 133 17.80 -9.40 -10.22
N PHE A 134 18.64 -8.62 -9.54
CA PHE A 134 18.84 -7.20 -9.86
C PHE A 134 19.21 -6.95 -11.34
N PRO A 135 20.03 -7.78 -12.01
CA PRO A 135 20.27 -7.64 -13.46
C PRO A 135 19.01 -7.74 -14.33
N LEU A 136 18.00 -8.50 -13.90
CA LEU A 136 16.72 -8.58 -14.62
C LEU A 136 15.93 -7.27 -14.48
N VAL A 137 15.94 -6.66 -13.29
CA VAL A 137 15.32 -5.34 -13.08
C VAL A 137 15.96 -4.29 -13.99
N LEU A 138 17.30 -4.26 -14.04
CA LEU A 138 18.05 -3.39 -14.95
C LEU A 138 17.66 -3.60 -16.41
N LYS A 139 17.59 -4.87 -16.84
CA LYS A 139 17.21 -5.24 -18.22
C LYS A 139 15.81 -4.74 -18.57
N LEU A 140 14.80 -5.04 -17.73
CA LEU A 140 13.40 -4.67 -18.00
C LEU A 140 13.21 -3.14 -18.05
N VAL A 141 13.89 -2.41 -17.15
CA VAL A 141 13.88 -0.94 -17.18
C VAL A 141 14.57 -0.41 -18.43
N ALA A 142 15.74 -0.94 -18.80
CA ALA A 142 16.46 -0.52 -19.98
C ALA A 142 15.66 -0.78 -21.28
N GLU A 143 14.93 -1.89 -21.37
CA GLU A 143 14.01 -2.18 -22.48
C GLU A 143 12.89 -1.14 -22.57
N LEU A 144 12.27 -0.77 -21.44
CA LEU A 144 11.23 0.25 -21.41
C LEU A 144 11.77 1.63 -21.81
N VAL A 145 12.87 2.06 -21.20
CA VAL A 145 13.49 3.37 -21.49
C VAL A 145 13.99 3.41 -22.94
N GLY A 146 14.56 2.31 -23.44
CA GLY A 146 14.96 2.17 -24.84
C GLY A 146 13.78 2.33 -25.81
N LYS A 147 12.62 1.74 -25.47
CA LYS A 147 11.38 1.92 -26.22
C LYS A 147 10.89 3.36 -26.21
N TRP A 148 10.94 4.05 -25.07
CA TRP A 148 10.55 5.47 -25.01
C TRP A 148 11.52 6.38 -25.77
N LYS A 149 12.81 6.06 -25.74
CA LYS A 149 13.85 6.80 -26.48
C LYS A 149 13.72 6.67 -28.00
N SER A 150 13.08 5.60 -28.50
CA SER A 150 12.82 5.41 -29.93
C SER A 150 11.55 6.12 -30.41
N PHE A 151 10.71 6.60 -29.49
CA PHE A 151 9.53 7.38 -29.86
C PHE A 151 9.92 8.79 -30.36
N PRO A 152 9.18 9.35 -31.33
CA PRO A 152 9.28 10.77 -31.66
C PRO A 152 8.96 11.65 -30.45
N GLU A 153 9.61 12.81 -30.32
CA GLU A 153 9.44 13.70 -29.15
C GLU A 153 7.99 14.16 -28.94
N ALA A 154 7.21 14.29 -30.02
CA ALA A 154 5.80 14.65 -29.97
C ALA A 154 4.87 13.49 -29.55
N GLN A 155 5.38 12.26 -29.41
CA GLN A 155 4.55 11.11 -29.09
C GLN A 155 4.13 11.12 -27.62
N HIS A 156 2.81 11.14 -27.40
CA HIS A 156 2.23 10.98 -26.07
C HIS A 156 2.40 9.52 -25.62
N THR A 157 3.05 9.33 -24.49
CA THR A 157 3.32 8.01 -23.93
C THR A 157 2.34 7.70 -22.79
N PRO A 158 1.62 6.56 -22.83
CA PRO A 158 0.69 6.17 -21.77
C PRO A 158 1.48 5.67 -20.56
N LEU A 159 1.47 6.46 -19.49
CA LEU A 159 2.28 6.24 -18.30
C LEU A 159 1.75 5.07 -17.47
N CYS A 160 0.44 5.05 -17.18
CA CYS A 160 -0.19 4.05 -16.34
C CYS A 160 -0.07 2.65 -16.97
N ALA A 161 -0.43 2.51 -18.25
CA ALA A 161 -0.30 1.24 -18.95
C ALA A 161 1.14 0.71 -18.97
N HIS A 162 2.12 1.57 -19.28
CA HIS A 162 3.53 1.15 -19.35
C HIS A 162 4.11 0.80 -17.98
N GLN A 163 3.79 1.57 -16.93
CA GLN A 163 4.27 1.27 -15.58
C GLN A 163 3.63 0.01 -15.00
N LEU A 164 2.35 -0.24 -15.28
CA LEU A 164 1.69 -1.48 -14.86
C LEU A 164 2.35 -2.70 -15.52
N VAL A 165 2.66 -2.64 -16.82
CA VAL A 165 3.37 -3.72 -17.51
C VAL A 165 4.78 -3.93 -16.95
N LEU A 166 5.53 -2.85 -16.69
CA LEU A 166 6.86 -2.96 -16.07
C LEU A 166 6.77 -3.63 -14.69
N ALA A 167 5.81 -3.19 -13.86
CA ALA A 167 5.61 -3.73 -12.52
C ALA A 167 5.23 -5.21 -12.57
N ILE A 168 4.26 -5.60 -13.43
CA ILE A 168 3.87 -7.00 -13.60
C ILE A 168 5.05 -7.84 -14.09
N LYS A 169 5.77 -7.41 -15.14
CA LYS A 169 6.94 -8.13 -15.66
C LYS A 169 8.01 -8.34 -14.58
N THR A 170 8.30 -7.28 -13.82
CA THR A 170 9.34 -7.33 -12.78
C THR A 170 8.91 -8.21 -11.61
N VAL A 171 7.74 -7.94 -11.03
CA VAL A 171 7.27 -8.64 -9.83
C VAL A 171 7.01 -10.11 -10.12
N THR A 172 6.33 -10.46 -11.21
CA THR A 172 6.02 -11.87 -11.50
C THR A 172 7.26 -12.70 -11.83
N GLN A 173 8.23 -12.16 -12.57
CA GLN A 173 9.46 -12.90 -12.85
C GLN A 173 10.33 -13.08 -11.60
N LEU A 174 10.44 -12.05 -10.76
CA LEU A 174 11.15 -12.17 -9.48
C LEU A 174 10.40 -13.07 -8.50
N ALA A 175 9.06 -13.04 -8.53
CA ALA A 175 8.25 -13.83 -7.62
C ALA A 175 8.22 -15.33 -8.01
N LEU A 176 8.04 -15.62 -9.30
CA LEU A 176 7.61 -16.93 -9.80
C LEU A 176 8.55 -17.51 -10.88
N GLY A 177 9.55 -16.74 -11.32
CA GLY A 177 10.58 -17.19 -12.26
C GLY A 177 10.27 -16.93 -13.73
N GLU A 178 11.10 -17.52 -14.60
CA GLU A 178 11.20 -17.20 -16.04
C GLU A 178 9.94 -17.49 -16.87
N ARG A 179 8.97 -18.27 -16.35
CA ARG A 179 7.67 -18.48 -17.00
C ARG A 179 6.96 -17.17 -17.35
N PHE A 180 7.13 -16.15 -16.51
CA PHE A 180 6.55 -14.84 -16.71
C PHE A 180 7.44 -13.90 -17.55
N GLY A 181 8.43 -14.45 -18.26
CA GLY A 181 9.09 -13.76 -19.36
C GLY A 181 8.29 -13.82 -20.67
N ASP A 182 7.32 -14.75 -20.76
CA ASP A 182 6.41 -14.91 -21.89
C ASP A 182 5.21 -13.95 -21.80
N ASP A 183 4.87 -13.30 -22.91
CA ASP A 183 3.84 -12.27 -22.93
C ASP A 183 2.43 -12.84 -22.68
N ASP A 184 2.12 -14.10 -23.04
CA ASP A 184 0.80 -14.70 -22.79
C ASP A 184 0.54 -14.94 -21.30
N ALA A 185 1.55 -15.39 -20.57
CA ALA A 185 1.49 -15.56 -19.12
C ALA A 185 1.26 -14.21 -18.42
N ILE A 186 1.95 -13.16 -18.86
CA ILE A 186 1.79 -11.80 -18.32
C ILE A 186 0.41 -11.25 -18.63
N ILE A 187 -0.10 -11.42 -19.85
CA ILE A 187 -1.44 -10.95 -20.24
C ILE A 187 -2.51 -11.63 -19.38
N SER A 188 -2.40 -12.96 -19.19
CA SER A 188 -3.32 -13.73 -18.37
C SER A 188 -3.27 -13.30 -16.90
N PHE A 189 -2.06 -13.10 -16.36
CA PHE A 189 -1.87 -12.59 -15.00
C PHE A 189 -2.49 -11.21 -14.85
N ARG A 190 -2.18 -10.28 -15.76
CA ARG A 190 -2.68 -8.90 -15.75
C ARG A 190 -4.20 -8.86 -15.76
N LYS A 191 -4.86 -9.67 -16.60
CA LYS A 191 -6.32 -9.71 -16.66
C LYS A 191 -6.94 -10.07 -15.32
N ASN A 192 -6.40 -11.08 -14.64
CA ASN A 192 -6.89 -11.47 -13.31
C ASN A 192 -6.53 -10.43 -12.26
N HIS A 193 -5.32 -9.87 -12.31
CA HIS A 193 -4.85 -8.81 -11.41
C HIS A 193 -5.77 -7.60 -11.47
N ASP A 194 -6.09 -7.09 -12.67
CA ASP A 194 -6.94 -5.92 -12.88
C ASP A 194 -8.35 -6.14 -12.28
N VAL A 195 -8.94 -7.33 -12.47
CA VAL A 195 -10.26 -7.68 -11.91
C VAL A 195 -10.22 -7.75 -10.38
N ILE A 196 -9.25 -8.49 -9.82
CA ILE A 196 -9.11 -8.67 -8.37
C ILE A 196 -8.86 -7.31 -7.72
N TRP A 197 -7.90 -6.54 -8.22
CA TRP A 197 -7.51 -5.25 -7.64
C TRP A 197 -8.63 -4.22 -7.73
N SER A 198 -9.33 -4.14 -8.87
CA SER A 198 -10.46 -3.22 -9.01
C SER A 198 -11.62 -3.56 -8.07
N GLU A 199 -11.88 -4.83 -7.76
CA GLU A 199 -12.94 -5.23 -6.84
C GLU A 199 -12.54 -5.08 -5.36
N ILE A 200 -11.25 -5.25 -5.05
CA ILE A 200 -10.71 -4.88 -3.73
C ILE A 200 -10.86 -3.38 -3.50
N GLY A 201 -10.50 -2.55 -4.48
CA GLY A 201 -10.58 -1.10 -4.39
C GLY A 201 -12.00 -0.54 -4.36
N LYS A 202 -12.82 -0.93 -5.35
CA LYS A 202 -14.22 -0.48 -5.45
C LYS A 202 -15.13 -1.35 -4.57
N GLY A 203 -15.26 -2.62 -4.91
CA GLY A 203 -16.30 -3.52 -4.42
C GLY A 203 -16.32 -3.80 -2.92
N TYR A 204 -15.16 -3.97 -2.28
CA TYR A 204 -15.09 -4.24 -0.84
C TYR A 204 -15.13 -2.99 0.02
N MET A 205 -14.44 -1.93 -0.39
CA MET A 205 -14.35 -0.70 0.39
C MET A 205 -15.67 0.08 0.43
N ASP A 206 -16.51 -0.08 -0.59
CA ASP A 206 -17.82 0.56 -0.71
C ASP A 206 -19.00 -0.42 -0.44
N GLY A 207 -18.71 -1.70 -0.21
CA GLY A 207 -19.69 -2.77 0.03
C GLY A 207 -20.56 -3.15 -1.18
N SER A 208 -20.23 -2.67 -2.39
CA SER A 208 -21.01 -2.91 -3.61
C SER A 208 -20.82 -4.29 -4.22
N LEU A 209 -19.72 -4.99 -3.90
CA LEU A 209 -19.50 -6.36 -4.38
C LEU A 209 -20.58 -7.31 -3.87
N GLU A 210 -20.96 -7.17 -2.59
CA GLU A 210 -21.98 -8.02 -1.98
C GLU A 210 -23.38 -7.83 -2.57
N LYS A 211 -23.62 -6.67 -3.20
CA LYS A 211 -24.90 -6.33 -3.81
C LYS A 211 -25.05 -6.91 -5.22
N SER A 212 -24.00 -7.50 -5.82
CA SER A 212 -24.00 -7.97 -7.20
C SER A 212 -23.47 -9.40 -7.33
N SER A 213 -24.36 -10.36 -7.58
CA SER A 213 -23.99 -11.77 -7.80
C SER A 213 -23.09 -11.98 -9.02
N SER A 214 -23.29 -11.21 -10.09
CA SER A 214 -22.48 -11.29 -11.30
C SER A 214 -21.06 -10.77 -11.09
N ARG A 215 -20.90 -9.61 -10.41
CA ARG A 215 -19.57 -9.09 -10.04
C ARG A 215 -18.84 -10.04 -9.10
N ARG A 216 -19.53 -10.56 -8.08
CA ARG A 216 -18.98 -11.56 -7.16
C ARG A 216 -18.49 -12.80 -7.91
N GLY A 217 -19.30 -13.37 -8.80
CA GLY A 217 -18.89 -14.53 -9.59
C GLY A 217 -17.71 -14.24 -10.53
N HIS A 218 -17.60 -13.03 -11.09
CA HIS A 218 -16.46 -12.64 -11.90
C HIS A 218 -15.17 -12.50 -11.07
N TYR A 219 -15.28 -11.90 -9.87
CA TYR A 219 -14.19 -11.78 -8.91
C TYR A 219 -13.69 -13.16 -8.44
N GLU A 220 -14.59 -14.03 -7.98
CA GLU A 220 -14.25 -15.39 -7.52
C GLU A 220 -13.59 -16.21 -8.62
N LYS A 221 -14.05 -16.07 -9.87
CA LYS A 221 -13.43 -16.71 -11.02
C LYS A 221 -12.01 -16.19 -11.27
N ALA A 222 -11.81 -14.88 -11.26
CA ALA A 222 -10.47 -14.28 -11.45
C ALA A 222 -9.51 -14.70 -10.31
N LEU A 223 -10.01 -14.71 -9.07
CA LEU A 223 -9.25 -15.16 -7.91
C LEU A 223 -8.83 -16.63 -8.05
N SER A 224 -9.78 -17.53 -8.35
CA SER A 224 -9.49 -18.95 -8.54
C SER A 224 -8.49 -19.20 -9.69
N GLN A 225 -8.61 -18.45 -10.79
CA GLN A 225 -7.67 -18.53 -11.91
C GLN A 225 -6.26 -18.06 -11.52
N MET A 226 -6.17 -16.98 -10.73
CA MET A 226 -4.90 -16.48 -10.22
C MET A 226 -4.27 -17.49 -9.25
N GLU A 227 -5.02 -18.03 -8.29
CA GLU A 227 -4.53 -19.05 -7.34
C GLU A 227 -4.01 -20.29 -8.07
N SER A 228 -4.74 -20.76 -9.08
CA SER A 228 -4.32 -21.90 -9.91
C SER A 228 -3.00 -21.61 -10.65
N MET A 229 -2.85 -20.41 -11.20
CA MET A 229 -1.63 -19.97 -11.87
C MET A 229 -0.43 -19.93 -10.91
N LEU A 230 -0.60 -19.36 -9.71
CA LEU A 230 0.43 -19.29 -8.68
C LEU A 230 0.86 -20.68 -8.20
N LEU A 231 -0.10 -21.57 -7.96
CA LEU A 231 0.16 -22.95 -7.56
C LEU A 231 0.89 -23.75 -8.66
N SER A 232 0.51 -23.57 -9.93
CA SER A 232 1.21 -24.19 -11.07
C SER A 232 2.67 -23.74 -11.12
N ALA A 233 2.91 -22.42 -11.01
CA ALA A 233 4.25 -21.86 -11.01
C ALA A 233 5.08 -22.39 -9.83
N ALA A 234 4.52 -22.43 -8.62
CA ALA A 234 5.21 -22.97 -7.45
C ALA A 234 5.60 -24.46 -7.63
N LYS A 235 4.72 -25.28 -8.22
CA LYS A 235 4.99 -26.70 -8.52
C LYS A 235 6.10 -26.88 -9.55
N GLU A 236 6.08 -26.08 -10.62
CA GLU A 236 7.13 -26.07 -11.63
C GLU A 236 8.48 -25.68 -11.04
N ARG A 237 8.49 -24.65 -10.19
CA ARG A 237 9.70 -24.17 -9.50
C ARG A 237 10.29 -25.20 -8.54
N LYS A 238 9.45 -25.96 -7.82
CA LYS A 238 9.90 -27.06 -6.94
C LYS A 238 10.73 -28.12 -7.68
N ALA A 239 10.49 -28.32 -8.98
CA ALA A 239 11.23 -29.27 -9.80
C ALA A 239 12.58 -28.71 -10.35
N GLN A 240 12.84 -27.41 -10.21
CA GLN A 240 14.01 -26.74 -10.78
C GLN A 240 15.18 -26.66 -9.79
N ARG A 241 16.41 -26.69 -10.33
CA ARG A 241 17.64 -26.61 -9.53
C ARG A 241 18.06 -25.18 -9.16
N LYS A 242 17.66 -24.17 -9.94
CA LYS A 242 18.07 -22.77 -9.73
C LYS A 242 17.05 -22.07 -8.85
N GLN A 243 17.42 -21.75 -7.61
CA GLN A 243 16.53 -21.20 -6.58
C GLN A 243 16.81 -19.70 -6.32
N VAL A 244 16.28 -18.83 -7.19
CA VAL A 244 16.51 -17.37 -7.12
C VAL A 244 15.22 -16.55 -7.05
N ALA A 245 14.07 -17.15 -7.31
CA ALA A 245 12.77 -16.51 -7.22
C ALA A 245 12.26 -16.50 -5.77
N PHE A 246 11.39 -15.55 -5.44
CA PHE A 246 10.72 -15.47 -4.14
C PHE A 246 10.10 -16.80 -3.70
N VAL A 247 9.35 -17.45 -4.61
CA VAL A 247 8.65 -18.71 -4.31
C VAL A 247 9.60 -19.83 -3.92
N ASP A 248 10.85 -19.84 -4.40
CA ASP A 248 11.81 -20.88 -4.04
C ASP A 248 12.21 -20.77 -2.57
N ALA A 249 12.37 -19.55 -2.05
CA ALA A 249 12.68 -19.31 -0.65
C ALA A 249 11.52 -19.76 0.25
N LEU A 250 10.28 -19.56 -0.19
CA LEU A 250 9.09 -20.05 0.51
C LEU A 250 9.02 -21.59 0.51
N ILE A 251 9.29 -22.23 -0.62
CA ILE A 251 9.33 -23.70 -0.74
C ILE A 251 10.36 -24.33 0.21
N GLN A 252 11.50 -23.66 0.40
CA GLN A 252 12.56 -24.12 1.31
C GLN A 252 12.23 -23.92 2.81
N SER A 253 11.24 -23.10 3.13
CA SER A 253 10.94 -22.67 4.51
C SER A 253 9.90 -23.53 5.23
N SER A 254 9.68 -24.77 4.78
CA SER A 254 8.71 -25.73 5.36
C SER A 254 7.27 -25.19 5.47
N LEU A 255 6.88 -24.27 4.58
CA LEU A 255 5.52 -23.72 4.51
C LEU A 255 4.58 -24.70 3.80
N THR A 256 3.29 -24.69 4.18
CA THR A 256 2.25 -25.43 3.46
C THR A 256 2.02 -24.84 2.06
N GLU A 257 1.52 -25.65 1.11
CA GLU A 257 1.21 -25.16 -0.24
C GLU A 257 0.25 -23.96 -0.22
N ARG A 258 -0.72 -23.96 0.70
CA ARG A 258 -1.65 -22.85 0.90
C ARG A 258 -0.93 -21.58 1.35
N GLN A 259 -0.03 -21.65 2.33
CA GLN A 259 0.72 -20.49 2.81
C GLN A 259 1.64 -19.93 1.71
N ILE A 260 2.30 -20.81 0.93
CA ILE A 260 3.13 -20.40 -0.21
C ILE A 260 2.28 -19.65 -1.23
N MET A 261 1.09 -20.18 -1.57
CA MET A 261 0.15 -19.54 -2.49
C MET A 261 -0.30 -18.17 -1.98
N GLU A 262 -0.75 -18.09 -0.72
CA GLU A 262 -1.22 -16.84 -0.09
C GLU A 262 -0.12 -15.77 -0.08
N ASP A 263 1.12 -16.15 0.27
CA ASP A 263 2.24 -15.21 0.33
C ASP A 263 2.69 -14.78 -1.09
N CYS A 264 2.62 -15.68 -2.08
CA CYS A 264 2.81 -15.33 -3.49
C CYS A 264 1.71 -14.40 -4.01
N MET A 265 0.45 -14.63 -3.63
CA MET A 265 -0.68 -13.79 -4.00
C MET A 265 -0.48 -12.38 -3.47
N VAL A 266 -0.16 -12.24 -2.18
CA VAL A 266 0.10 -10.93 -1.57
C VAL A 266 1.25 -10.22 -2.28
N PHE A 267 2.41 -10.88 -2.43
CA PHE A 267 3.57 -10.22 -3.04
C PHE A 267 3.29 -9.80 -4.48
N THR A 268 2.70 -10.68 -5.28
CA THR A 268 2.46 -10.39 -6.70
C THR A 268 1.36 -9.38 -6.91
N LEU A 269 0.27 -9.44 -6.14
CA LEU A 269 -0.85 -8.52 -6.27
C LEU A 269 -0.49 -7.10 -5.77
N ALA A 270 -0.04 -6.99 -4.52
CA ALA A 270 0.35 -5.73 -3.91
C ALA A 270 1.61 -5.14 -4.53
N GLY A 271 2.64 -5.97 -4.74
CA GLY A 271 3.91 -5.55 -5.31
C GLY A 271 3.73 -4.94 -6.70
N CYS A 272 2.85 -5.50 -7.54
CA CYS A 272 2.53 -4.91 -8.84
C CYS A 272 1.86 -3.54 -8.70
N ALA A 273 0.83 -3.44 -7.87
CA ALA A 273 0.06 -2.20 -7.72
C ALA A 273 0.90 -1.07 -7.10
N ILE A 274 1.66 -1.36 -6.03
CA ILE A 274 2.51 -0.38 -5.35
C ILE A 274 3.65 0.07 -6.26
N THR A 275 4.34 -0.87 -6.92
CA THR A 275 5.46 -0.53 -7.81
C THR A 275 5.01 0.31 -9.00
N ALA A 276 3.91 -0.07 -9.65
CA ALA A 276 3.37 0.66 -10.78
C ALA A 276 3.02 2.10 -10.37
N ASN A 277 2.23 2.26 -9.30
CA ASN A 277 1.77 3.58 -8.89
C ASN A 277 2.91 4.46 -8.34
N LEU A 278 3.86 3.91 -7.59
CA LEU A 278 5.04 4.68 -7.18
C LEU A 278 5.78 5.25 -8.40
N CYS A 279 5.99 4.44 -9.43
CA CYS A 279 6.65 4.89 -10.66
C CYS A 279 5.80 5.92 -11.41
N ILE A 280 4.48 5.71 -11.52
CA ILE A 280 3.57 6.66 -12.17
C ILE A 280 3.63 8.03 -11.48
N TRP A 281 3.48 8.07 -10.15
CA TRP A 281 3.50 9.31 -9.38
C TRP A 281 4.87 9.99 -9.43
N ALA A 282 5.98 9.23 -9.33
CA ALA A 282 7.32 9.79 -9.41
C ALA A 282 7.54 10.48 -10.77
N LEU A 283 7.18 9.80 -11.85
CA LEU A 283 7.31 10.35 -13.21
C LEU A 283 6.39 11.56 -13.43
N HIS A 284 5.17 11.53 -12.88
CA HIS A 284 4.26 12.67 -12.91
C HIS A 284 4.85 13.90 -12.19
N PHE A 285 5.30 13.75 -10.94
CA PHE A 285 5.85 14.87 -10.17
C PHE A 285 7.16 15.41 -10.76
N LEU A 286 8.01 14.55 -11.33
CA LEU A 286 9.20 14.99 -12.06
C LEU A 286 8.85 15.75 -13.34
N SER A 287 7.76 15.38 -14.03
CA SER A 287 7.31 16.08 -15.24
C SER A 287 6.75 17.48 -14.97
N THR A 288 6.30 17.73 -13.74
CA THR A 288 5.73 19.01 -13.29
C THR A 288 6.74 19.86 -12.51
N SER A 289 7.90 19.31 -12.16
CA SER A 289 8.92 19.93 -11.30
C SER A 289 10.30 19.87 -11.98
N GLU A 290 10.54 20.79 -12.93
CA GLU A 290 11.78 20.83 -13.72
C GLU A 290 13.04 20.95 -12.84
N GLU A 291 13.01 21.81 -11.83
CA GLU A 291 14.13 22.01 -10.88
C GLU A 291 14.49 20.72 -10.13
N VAL A 292 13.48 19.97 -9.68
CA VAL A 292 13.69 18.67 -9.01
C VAL A 292 14.27 17.65 -9.99
N GLN A 293 13.77 17.64 -11.23
CA GLN A 293 14.26 16.74 -12.27
C GLN A 293 15.71 17.02 -12.69
N ASP A 294 16.11 18.28 -12.73
CA ASP A 294 17.48 18.70 -13.04
C ASP A 294 18.44 18.43 -11.87
N ARG A 295 18.03 18.67 -10.62
CA ARG A 295 18.84 18.30 -9.44
C ARG A 295 19.00 16.79 -9.28
N LEU A 296 17.95 16.02 -9.55
CA LEU A 296 18.03 14.55 -9.55
C LEU A 296 19.02 14.06 -10.62
N TYR A 297 19.02 14.67 -11.79
CA TYR A 297 20.00 14.35 -12.83
C TYR A 297 21.43 14.62 -12.40
N GLN A 298 21.69 15.77 -11.76
CA GLN A 298 23.02 16.11 -11.25
C GLN A 298 23.52 15.06 -10.25
N GLU A 299 22.72 14.67 -9.26
CA GLU A 299 23.10 13.62 -8.32
C GLU A 299 23.41 12.29 -9.05
N LEU A 300 22.55 11.91 -9.99
CA LEU A 300 22.70 10.66 -10.73
C LEU A 300 23.98 10.65 -11.58
N ASP A 301 24.33 11.78 -12.19
CA ASP A 301 25.56 11.93 -12.97
C ASP A 301 26.81 11.90 -12.06
N GLU A 302 26.79 12.61 -10.95
CA GLU A 302 27.89 12.67 -9.98
C GLU A 302 28.18 11.30 -9.32
N VAL A 303 27.14 10.57 -8.91
CA VAL A 303 27.30 9.32 -8.14
C VAL A 303 27.58 8.11 -9.05
N LEU A 304 26.97 8.08 -10.23
CA LEU A 304 27.04 6.94 -11.15
C LEU A 304 28.05 7.13 -12.29
N GLY A 305 28.39 8.37 -12.66
CA GLY A 305 29.25 8.66 -13.80
C GLY A 305 28.72 8.02 -15.08
N SER A 306 29.52 7.19 -15.75
CA SER A 306 29.11 6.41 -16.92
C SER A 306 28.43 5.07 -16.59
N ASP A 307 28.55 4.60 -15.36
CA ASP A 307 28.14 3.24 -14.98
C ASP A 307 26.61 3.14 -14.80
N PRO A 308 26.01 1.96 -15.03
CA PRO A 308 24.63 1.70 -14.62
C PRO A 308 24.51 1.68 -13.10
N ILE A 309 23.30 1.92 -12.59
CA ILE A 309 23.01 1.78 -11.16
C ILE A 309 23.29 0.35 -10.67
N SER A 310 23.90 0.24 -9.50
CA SER A 310 24.15 -1.01 -8.78
C SER A 310 23.55 -0.96 -7.37
N LEU A 311 23.36 -2.13 -6.75
CA LEU A 311 22.77 -2.21 -5.40
C LEU A 311 23.61 -1.46 -4.34
N ASP A 312 24.93 -1.44 -4.48
CA ASP A 312 25.85 -0.72 -3.58
C ASP A 312 25.84 0.80 -3.77
N LYS A 313 25.36 1.27 -4.94
CA LYS A 313 25.23 2.69 -5.27
C LYS A 313 23.88 3.27 -4.85
N ILE A 314 22.81 2.47 -4.74
CA ILE A 314 21.47 2.94 -4.32
C ILE A 314 21.50 3.75 -3.01
N PRO A 315 22.20 3.33 -1.94
CA PRO A 315 22.27 4.10 -0.69
C PRO A 315 22.95 5.48 -0.83
N GLN A 316 23.75 5.67 -1.88
CA GLN A 316 24.49 6.92 -2.14
C GLN A 316 23.60 7.98 -2.81
N LEU A 317 22.49 7.58 -3.45
CA LEU A 317 21.52 8.47 -4.11
C LEU A 317 20.53 9.07 -3.09
N ARG A 318 21.00 10.02 -2.29
CA ARG A 318 20.22 10.62 -1.19
C ARG A 318 19.05 11.45 -1.71
N TYR A 319 19.27 12.30 -2.71
CA TYR A 319 18.24 13.14 -3.32
C TYR A 319 17.20 12.28 -4.04
N CYS A 320 17.60 11.23 -4.75
CA CYS A 320 16.67 10.25 -5.32
C CYS A 320 15.77 9.62 -4.25
N GLN A 321 16.32 9.24 -3.09
CA GLN A 321 15.52 8.74 -1.96
C GLN A 321 14.55 9.81 -1.43
N GLN A 322 14.97 11.07 -1.35
CA GLN A 322 14.09 12.18 -0.96
C GLN A 322 12.95 12.40 -1.97
N VAL A 323 13.24 12.34 -3.27
CA VAL A 323 12.24 12.43 -4.35
C VAL A 323 11.22 11.30 -4.24
N LEU A 324 11.66 10.06 -3.98
CA LEU A 324 10.76 8.92 -3.85
C LEU A 324 9.94 8.98 -2.56
N ASN A 325 10.52 9.41 -1.44
CA ASN A 325 9.77 9.62 -0.20
C ASN A 325 8.71 10.71 -0.36
N GLU A 326 9.06 11.82 -1.03
CA GLU A 326 8.12 12.90 -1.34
C GLU A 326 7.05 12.45 -2.31
N THR A 327 7.38 11.56 -3.25
CA THR A 327 6.40 10.94 -4.14
C THR A 327 5.36 10.16 -3.34
N VAL A 328 5.80 9.31 -2.40
CA VAL A 328 4.89 8.52 -1.55
C VAL A 328 4.00 9.42 -0.69
N ARG A 329 4.56 10.51 -0.13
CA ARG A 329 3.82 11.48 0.69
C ARG A 329 2.80 12.24 -0.15
N ALA A 330 3.24 12.89 -1.22
CA ALA A 330 2.40 13.77 -2.05
C ALA A 330 1.29 12.98 -2.76
N ALA A 331 1.58 11.77 -3.24
CA ALA A 331 0.57 10.89 -3.84
C ALA A 331 -0.36 10.24 -2.81
N LYS A 332 -0.02 10.31 -1.50
CA LYS A 332 -0.66 9.51 -0.45
C LYS A 332 -0.72 8.04 -0.86
N LEU A 333 0.43 7.46 -1.25
CA LEU A 333 0.48 6.22 -2.03
C LEU A 333 -0.34 5.09 -1.41
N THR A 334 -0.28 4.90 -0.09
CA THR A 334 -1.21 4.03 0.65
C THR A 334 -1.92 4.88 1.72
N PRO A 335 -3.12 5.39 1.44
CA PRO A 335 -3.75 6.42 2.27
C PRO A 335 -4.38 5.87 3.56
N VAL A 336 -4.46 4.55 3.71
CA VAL A 336 -5.09 3.88 4.84
C VAL A 336 -4.24 2.68 5.28
N ALA A 337 -4.11 2.49 6.59
CA ALA A 337 -3.62 1.25 7.18
C ALA A 337 -4.56 0.83 8.32
N ALA A 338 -4.67 -0.46 8.62
CA ALA A 338 -5.51 -0.94 9.71
C ALA A 338 -4.82 -1.97 10.59
N ARG A 339 -5.16 -1.97 11.89
CA ARG A 339 -4.71 -2.95 12.87
C ARG A 339 -5.88 -3.44 13.70
N LEU A 340 -5.88 -4.70 14.06
CA LEU A 340 -6.78 -5.22 15.08
C LEU A 340 -6.16 -4.97 16.47
N GLN A 341 -6.94 -4.42 17.38
CA GLN A 341 -6.50 -4.16 18.74
C GLN A 341 -6.46 -5.48 19.53
N GLU A 342 -5.28 -5.97 19.90
CA GLU A 342 -5.17 -7.30 20.55
C GLU A 342 -5.41 -7.28 22.06
N VAL A 343 -5.12 -6.15 22.70
CA VAL A 343 -5.42 -5.89 24.11
C VAL A 343 -6.00 -4.50 24.26
N GLU A 344 -6.73 -4.23 25.33
CA GLU A 344 -7.23 -2.88 25.59
C GLU A 344 -6.09 -1.85 25.58
N GLY A 345 -6.26 -0.79 24.79
CA GLY A 345 -5.31 0.31 24.65
C GLY A 345 -5.93 1.64 25.06
N LYS A 346 -5.10 2.67 25.20
CA LYS A 346 -5.56 4.03 25.48
C LYS A 346 -4.86 5.03 24.55
N VAL A 347 -5.63 5.95 23.99
CA VAL A 347 -5.15 7.09 23.20
C VAL A 347 -5.81 8.34 23.77
N GLU A 348 -5.01 9.27 24.27
CA GLU A 348 -5.48 10.42 25.05
C GLU A 348 -6.44 9.98 26.19
N GLN A 349 -7.66 10.52 26.23
CA GLN A 349 -8.72 10.12 27.16
C GLN A 349 -9.54 8.90 26.70
N HIS A 350 -9.32 8.38 25.49
CA HIS A 350 -10.14 7.33 24.90
C HIS A 350 -9.56 5.94 25.18
N VAL A 351 -10.44 5.02 25.59
CA VAL A 351 -10.13 3.59 25.69
C VAL A 351 -10.49 2.93 24.37
N ILE A 352 -9.56 2.14 23.83
CA ILE A 352 -9.76 1.32 22.64
C ILE A 352 -9.87 -0.14 23.11
N PRO A 353 -11.09 -0.73 23.13
CA PRO A 353 -11.28 -2.09 23.56
C PRO A 353 -10.48 -3.09 22.70
N LYS A 354 -10.15 -4.24 23.31
CA LYS A 354 -9.70 -5.41 22.56
C LYS A 354 -10.70 -5.75 21.42
N GLU A 355 -10.17 -6.29 20.33
CA GLU A 355 -10.89 -6.66 19.10
C GLU A 355 -11.51 -5.50 18.32
N THR A 356 -11.16 -4.25 18.68
CA THR A 356 -11.52 -3.06 17.90
C THR A 356 -10.62 -2.95 16.67
N LEU A 357 -11.20 -2.64 15.50
CA LEU A 357 -10.43 -2.29 14.31
C LEU A 357 -9.95 -0.84 14.43
N VAL A 358 -8.65 -0.62 14.37
CA VAL A 358 -8.04 0.71 14.42
C VAL A 358 -7.49 1.05 13.03
N ILE A 359 -8.01 2.11 12.43
CA ILE A 359 -7.58 2.64 11.14
C ILE A 359 -6.64 3.83 11.35
N TYR A 360 -5.45 3.76 10.76
CA TYR A 360 -4.58 4.91 10.62
C TYR A 360 -4.94 5.63 9.33
N ALA A 361 -5.46 6.84 9.43
CA ALA A 361 -5.82 7.69 8.31
C ALA A 361 -4.55 8.34 7.71
N LEU A 362 -3.65 7.51 7.17
CA LEU A 362 -2.32 7.94 6.70
C LEU A 362 -2.40 9.09 5.70
N GLY A 363 -3.37 9.08 4.78
CA GLY A 363 -3.56 10.16 3.82
C GLY A 363 -3.93 11.50 4.47
N VAL A 364 -4.66 11.48 5.61
CA VAL A 364 -4.94 12.68 6.42
C VAL A 364 -3.65 13.15 7.08
N ILE A 365 -2.92 12.23 7.72
CA ILE A 365 -1.64 12.51 8.40
C ILE A 365 -0.60 13.07 7.43
N LEU A 366 -0.52 12.58 6.18
CA LEU A 366 0.44 13.04 5.16
C LEU A 366 0.14 14.43 4.60
N GLN A 367 -1.05 14.97 4.89
CA GLN A 367 -1.50 16.30 4.50
C GLN A 367 -1.66 17.27 5.68
N ASP A 368 -1.43 16.79 6.90
CA ASP A 368 -1.46 17.60 8.12
C ASP A 368 -0.40 18.71 8.07
N SER A 369 -0.84 19.97 8.07
CA SER A 369 0.05 21.13 8.00
C SER A 369 0.92 21.32 9.24
N ASP A 370 0.53 20.74 10.38
CA ASP A 370 1.32 20.81 11.62
C ASP A 370 2.55 19.88 11.53
N THR A 371 2.44 18.82 10.72
CA THR A 371 3.51 17.85 10.47
C THR A 371 4.28 18.16 9.19
N TRP A 372 3.62 18.63 8.14
CA TRP A 372 4.19 18.82 6.79
C TRP A 372 4.01 20.25 6.31
N SER A 373 5.11 21.01 6.27
CA SER A 373 5.10 22.38 5.76
C SER A 373 4.71 22.43 4.27
N ALA A 374 3.76 23.30 3.93
CA ALA A 374 3.20 23.41 2.57
C ALA A 374 2.86 22.01 1.96
N PRO A 375 1.90 21.27 2.53
CA PRO A 375 1.71 19.85 2.25
C PRO A 375 1.32 19.54 0.80
N TYR A 376 0.78 20.52 0.07
CA TYR A 376 0.41 20.38 -1.33
C TYR A 376 1.53 20.73 -2.32
N ARG A 377 2.69 21.21 -1.85
CA ARG A 377 3.88 21.42 -2.68
C ARG A 377 4.70 20.14 -2.71
N PHE A 378 5.07 19.71 -3.92
CA PHE A 378 6.06 18.66 -4.12
C PHE A 378 7.45 19.25 -3.85
N ASP A 379 8.03 18.90 -2.70
CA ASP A 379 9.30 19.44 -2.25
C ASP A 379 10.13 18.33 -1.58
N PRO A 380 11.08 17.71 -2.30
CA PRO A 380 11.96 16.68 -1.75
C PRO A 380 12.84 17.16 -0.59
N ASP A 381 13.17 18.46 -0.53
CA ASP A 381 14.14 19.00 0.43
C ASP A 381 13.64 18.90 1.88
N ARG A 382 12.31 18.76 2.08
CA ARG A 382 11.74 18.50 3.41
C ARG A 382 12.32 17.24 4.08
N PHE A 383 12.80 16.28 3.29
CA PHE A 383 13.42 15.06 3.81
C PHE A 383 14.89 15.23 4.19
N GLU A 384 15.45 16.44 4.10
CA GLU A 384 16.70 16.80 4.79
C GLU A 384 16.49 16.87 6.31
N GLU A 385 15.28 17.23 6.76
CA GLU A 385 14.96 17.36 8.18
C GLU A 385 14.79 16.00 8.89
N ASP A 386 15.52 15.80 9.98
CA ASP A 386 15.46 14.58 10.81
C ASP A 386 14.06 14.31 11.38
N SER A 387 13.34 15.36 11.79
CA SER A 387 11.98 15.31 12.35
C SER A 387 11.00 14.72 11.32
N VAL A 388 11.09 15.17 10.07
CA VAL A 388 10.29 14.70 8.94
C VAL A 388 10.60 13.23 8.66
N ARG A 389 11.89 12.87 8.54
CA ARG A 389 12.31 11.48 8.32
C ARG A 389 11.83 10.53 9.42
N LYS A 390 11.94 10.93 10.69
CA LYS A 390 11.44 10.15 11.84
C LYS A 390 9.93 9.97 11.80
N SER A 391 9.19 11.01 11.46
CA SER A 391 7.73 10.93 11.33
C SER A 391 7.31 10.03 10.17
N PHE A 392 7.97 10.15 9.02
CA PHE A 392 7.73 9.28 7.86
C PHE A 392 8.08 7.80 8.13
N CYS A 393 9.17 7.55 8.85
CA CYS A 393 9.56 6.20 9.29
C CYS A 393 8.54 5.58 10.26
N LEU A 394 8.01 6.38 11.19
CA LEU A 394 6.98 5.93 12.14
C LEU A 394 5.69 5.49 11.43
N LEU A 395 5.34 6.17 10.33
CA LEU A 395 4.16 5.83 9.51
C LEU A 395 4.36 4.56 8.66
N GLY A 396 5.55 3.95 8.68
CA GLY A 396 5.85 2.71 7.94
C GLY A 396 6.21 2.92 6.48
N PHE A 397 6.58 4.14 6.07
CA PHE A 397 6.97 4.45 4.70
C PHE A 397 8.47 4.42 4.44
N SER A 398 9.29 4.35 5.50
CA SER A 398 10.75 4.25 5.42
C SER A 398 11.34 3.52 6.62
N GLY A 399 12.62 3.12 6.52
CA GLY A 399 13.34 2.43 7.59
C GLY A 399 12.96 0.95 7.77
N SER A 400 13.20 0.40 8.96
CA SER A 400 12.98 -1.02 9.27
C SER A 400 11.51 -1.42 9.38
N GLN A 401 10.63 -0.43 9.53
CA GLN A 401 9.17 -0.62 9.58
C GLN A 401 8.52 -0.51 8.20
N THR A 402 9.30 -0.29 7.14
CA THR A 402 8.77 -0.25 5.77
C THR A 402 8.18 -1.59 5.40
N CYS A 403 6.95 -1.57 4.87
CA CYS A 403 6.34 -2.73 4.23
C CYS A 403 7.28 -3.32 3.16
N PRO A 404 7.48 -4.65 3.11
CA PRO A 404 8.43 -5.29 2.18
C PRO A 404 8.21 -4.90 0.71
N GLU A 405 6.96 -4.80 0.27
CA GLU A 405 6.57 -4.47 -1.10
C GLU A 405 6.89 -3.02 -1.46
N LEU A 406 6.72 -2.08 -0.54
CA LEU A 406 7.11 -0.69 -0.75
C LEU A 406 8.64 -0.54 -0.86
N ARG A 407 9.39 -1.30 -0.06
CA ARG A 407 10.87 -1.32 -0.15
C ARG A 407 11.35 -1.92 -1.48
N PHE A 408 10.69 -2.96 -1.96
CA PHE A 408 10.91 -3.49 -3.31
C PHE A 408 10.62 -2.42 -4.37
N ALA A 409 9.46 -1.76 -4.27
CA ALA A 409 9.05 -0.70 -5.17
C ALA A 409 10.05 0.47 -5.21
N TYR A 410 10.59 0.91 -4.06
CA TYR A 410 11.62 1.95 -4.02
C TYR A 410 12.86 1.57 -4.83
N THR A 411 13.28 0.29 -4.78
CA THR A 411 14.44 -0.16 -5.55
C THR A 411 14.14 -0.13 -7.05
N VAL A 412 12.99 -0.67 -7.47
CA VAL A 412 12.58 -0.65 -8.89
C VAL A 412 12.43 0.79 -9.39
N ALA A 413 11.80 1.67 -8.61
CA ALA A 413 11.65 3.09 -8.94
C ALA A 413 13.01 3.80 -9.01
N THR A 414 13.95 3.51 -8.10
CA THR A 414 15.31 4.05 -8.16
C THR A 414 16.02 3.63 -9.45
N VAL A 415 15.89 2.36 -9.85
CA VAL A 415 16.45 1.86 -11.12
C VAL A 415 15.81 2.56 -12.32
N LEU A 416 14.48 2.71 -12.31
CA LEU A 416 13.74 3.44 -13.34
C LEU A 416 14.21 4.89 -13.45
N LEU A 417 14.19 5.64 -12.36
CA LEU A 417 14.58 7.04 -12.34
C LEU A 417 16.04 7.22 -12.75
N SER A 418 16.96 6.42 -12.20
CA SER A 418 18.38 6.50 -12.55
C SER A 418 18.66 6.25 -14.02
N THR A 419 17.91 5.33 -14.66
CA THR A 419 18.09 4.97 -16.07
C THR A 419 17.40 5.96 -17.00
N LEU A 420 16.20 6.41 -16.63
CA LEU A 420 15.38 7.31 -17.43
C LEU A 420 15.91 8.74 -17.41
N VAL A 421 16.08 9.30 -16.21
CA VAL A 421 16.42 10.73 -16.00
C VAL A 421 17.79 11.06 -16.59
N ARG A 422 18.73 10.10 -16.64
CA ARG A 422 20.03 10.28 -17.31
C ARG A 422 19.94 10.33 -18.85
N GLN A 423 18.85 9.89 -19.46
CA GLN A 423 18.72 9.76 -20.92
C GLN A 423 17.62 10.63 -21.54
N LEU A 424 16.56 10.89 -20.79
CA LEU A 424 15.37 11.59 -21.25
C LEU A 424 14.99 12.69 -20.26
N LYS A 425 14.55 13.84 -20.78
CA LYS A 425 13.88 14.89 -20.03
C LYS A 425 12.37 14.68 -20.15
N LEU A 426 11.67 14.72 -19.03
CA LEU A 426 10.23 14.43 -18.92
C LEU A 426 9.45 15.74 -18.99
N HIS A 427 8.38 15.76 -19.78
CA HIS A 427 7.54 16.93 -19.96
C HIS A 427 6.06 16.62 -19.70
N GLN A 428 5.44 17.44 -18.85
CA GLN A 428 4.00 17.37 -18.64
C GLN A 428 3.24 17.80 -19.91
N LEU A 429 2.16 17.08 -20.24
CA LEU A 429 1.21 17.58 -21.23
C LEU A 429 0.36 18.70 -20.63
N LYS A 430 0.18 19.79 -21.40
CA LYS A 430 -0.76 20.86 -21.04
C LYS A 430 -2.18 20.28 -21.01
N GLY A 431 -2.79 20.26 -19.83
CA GLY A 431 -4.09 19.62 -19.63
C GLY A 431 -4.63 19.78 -18.21
N PRO A 432 -5.80 19.19 -17.92
CA PRO A 432 -6.37 19.20 -16.58
C PRO A 432 -5.44 18.52 -15.58
N VAL A 433 -5.53 18.97 -14.32
CA VAL A 433 -4.80 18.36 -13.20
C VAL A 433 -5.20 16.89 -13.07
N MET A 434 -4.23 16.04 -12.78
CA MET A 434 -4.45 14.61 -12.62
C MET A 434 -5.36 14.34 -11.42
N GLU A 435 -6.52 13.73 -11.67
CA GLU A 435 -7.43 13.31 -10.62
C GLU A 435 -6.93 12.02 -9.95
N VAL A 436 -6.99 11.99 -8.61
CA VAL A 436 -6.54 10.85 -7.80
C VAL A 436 -7.74 9.98 -7.44
N ARG A 437 -7.58 8.67 -7.56
CA ARG A 437 -8.47 7.67 -6.97
C ARG A 437 -7.78 7.05 -5.75
N SER A 438 -8.31 7.35 -4.56
CA SER A 438 -7.74 6.90 -3.29
C SER A 438 -8.43 5.62 -2.78
N GLU A 439 -7.96 4.48 -3.28
CA GLU A 439 -8.32 3.14 -2.80
C GLU A 439 -7.26 2.64 -1.79
N LEU A 440 -6.95 1.34 -1.73
CA LEU A 440 -5.81 0.82 -0.93
C LEU A 440 -4.47 1.42 -1.36
N VAL A 441 -4.33 1.65 -2.67
CA VAL A 441 -3.20 2.35 -3.28
C VAL A 441 -3.77 3.49 -4.12
N SER A 442 -3.25 4.69 -3.93
CA SER A 442 -3.64 5.86 -4.71
C SER A 442 -3.19 5.70 -6.16
N THR A 443 -4.14 5.81 -7.08
CA THR A 443 -3.94 5.64 -8.53
C THR A 443 -4.45 6.88 -9.28
N PRO A 444 -3.94 7.20 -10.47
CA PRO A 444 -4.63 8.14 -11.34
C PRO A 444 -6.01 7.59 -11.72
N LYS A 445 -7.00 8.48 -11.79
CA LYS A 445 -8.37 8.08 -12.17
C LYS A 445 -8.43 7.61 -13.63
N ASP A 446 -7.63 8.23 -14.49
CA ASP A 446 -7.56 8.01 -15.93
C ASP A 446 -6.11 7.81 -16.38
N GLU A 447 -5.91 7.31 -17.61
CA GLU A 447 -4.59 7.15 -18.21
C GLU A 447 -3.87 8.50 -18.26
N THR A 448 -2.63 8.51 -17.79
CA THR A 448 -1.79 9.71 -17.70
C THR A 448 -0.81 9.71 -18.85
N TRP A 449 -0.69 10.83 -19.54
CA TRP A 449 0.10 10.93 -20.74
C TRP A 449 1.27 11.90 -20.54
N ILE A 450 2.45 11.51 -21.01
CA ILE A 450 3.69 12.27 -20.85
C ILE A 450 4.48 12.29 -22.17
N THR A 451 5.27 13.33 -22.40
CA THR A 451 6.22 13.39 -23.52
C THR A 451 7.66 13.42 -23.00
N PHE A 452 8.58 13.02 -23.87
CA PHE A 452 10.00 12.95 -23.55
C PHE A 452 10.81 13.67 -24.64
N SER A 453 11.86 14.37 -24.23
CA SER A 453 12.93 14.81 -25.14
C SER A 453 14.24 14.14 -24.75
N ARG A 454 15.20 14.07 -25.66
CA ARG A 454 16.52 13.54 -25.31
C ARG A 454 17.23 14.50 -24.35
N ARG A 455 17.96 13.94 -23.38
CA ARG A 455 18.84 14.73 -22.52
C ARG A 455 20.22 14.83 -23.18
N SER A 456 20.73 16.06 -23.29
CA SER A 456 22.00 16.42 -23.91
C SER A 456 23.17 16.13 -23.01
#